data_AF-A0A4Y3QYA8-F1
#
_entry.id   AF-A0A4Y3QYA8-F1
#
_cell.length_a   1.000
_cell.length_b   1.000
_cell.length_c   1.000
_cell.angle_alpha   90.00
_cell.angle_beta   90.00
_cell.angle_gamma   90.00
#
_symmetry.space_group_name_H-M   'P 1'
#
loop_
_entity.id
_entity.type
_entity.pdbx_description
1 polymer ?
#
loop_
_entity_poly.entity_id
_entity_poly.type
_entity_poly.pdbx_seq_one_letter_code
_entity_poly.pdbx_strand_id
1 'polypeptide(L)'
;MALGIRGPAPKDPKMRRRRNKDGVEVIESPSGGRRNDALGESDSSWHPIAQQLYEAYAASPQSYHFEPSDWAQLRYVITAVDAGLTRQEDRIAADTAHALIQALEDFLTTEAVRRRVRIAVEPGPTTWPEPQDYWHPVATTWFTSLSKSGQSTYYQQTDIAFAVLVAEMMHRHLMAGRNMGGKMLLAVTKACALLLTTEASRRVAQMELAKVEDNDMEDAISALMREYAEAVR
;
A
#
# COMPACT_ATOMS: atom_id res chain seq x y z
N MET A 1 46.92 -15.19 -29.33
CA MET A 1 46.19 -14.28 -28.42
C MET A 1 44.76 -14.14 -28.94
N ALA A 2 43.76 -14.58 -28.19
CA ALA A 2 42.36 -14.59 -28.62
C ALA A 2 41.63 -13.33 -28.14
N LEU A 3 41.02 -12.55 -29.04
CA LEU A 3 40.10 -11.46 -28.70
C LEU A 3 38.66 -11.99 -28.76
N GLY A 4 37.94 -11.80 -27.66
CA GLY A 4 36.61 -12.35 -27.41
C GLY A 4 35.52 -11.82 -28.33
N ILE A 5 34.70 -12.76 -28.78
CA ILE A 5 33.51 -12.58 -29.62
C ILE A 5 32.45 -11.84 -28.81
N ARG A 6 32.08 -10.63 -29.26
CA ARG A 6 30.93 -9.89 -28.72
C ARG A 6 29.66 -10.66 -29.06
N GLY A 7 28.90 -11.06 -28.04
CA GLY A 7 27.64 -11.77 -28.20
C GLY A 7 26.59 -10.96 -28.98
N PRO A 8 25.52 -11.61 -29.47
CA PRO A 8 24.47 -10.97 -30.24
C PRO A 8 23.85 -9.78 -29.50
N ALA A 9 23.52 -8.72 -30.23
CA ALA A 9 22.88 -7.53 -29.68
C ALA A 9 21.58 -7.89 -28.93
N PRO A 10 21.28 -7.24 -27.78
CA PRO A 10 20.06 -7.47 -27.04
C PRO A 10 18.83 -7.23 -27.93
N LYS A 11 17.91 -8.21 -27.99
CA LYS A 11 16.65 -8.05 -28.74
C LYS A 11 15.85 -6.86 -28.21
N ASP A 12 15.31 -6.07 -29.14
CA ASP A 12 14.35 -5.00 -28.90
C ASP A 12 13.22 -5.50 -27.97
N PRO A 13 12.93 -4.82 -26.84
CA PRO A 13 11.86 -5.19 -25.94
C PRO A 13 10.51 -5.44 -26.64
N LYS A 14 10.22 -4.72 -27.74
CA LYS A 14 8.99 -4.88 -28.54
C LYS A 14 8.92 -6.20 -29.32
N MET A 15 10.07 -6.82 -29.56
CA MET A 15 10.20 -8.11 -30.27
C MET A 15 10.25 -9.30 -29.30
N ARG A 16 10.20 -9.04 -27.99
CA ARG A 16 10.08 -10.09 -26.98
C ARG A 16 8.62 -10.50 -26.87
N ARG A 17 8.21 -11.53 -27.62
CA ARG A 17 6.95 -12.24 -27.35
C ARG A 17 7.05 -12.90 -25.98
N ARG A 18 6.40 -12.30 -24.97
CA ARG A 18 6.20 -12.91 -23.66
C ARG A 18 5.19 -14.03 -23.83
N ARG A 19 5.65 -15.27 -23.92
CA ARG A 19 4.76 -16.44 -23.78
C ARG A 19 4.47 -16.60 -22.29
N ASN A 20 3.57 -15.76 -21.75
CA ASN A 20 2.94 -16.11 -20.49
C ASN A 20 2.04 -17.32 -20.78
N LYS A 21 2.23 -18.38 -20.00
CA LYS A 21 1.38 -19.56 -20.01
C LYS A 21 0.08 -19.14 -19.31
N ASP A 22 -1.05 -19.22 -20.00
CA ASP A 22 -2.36 -19.06 -19.37
C ASP A 22 -2.59 -20.25 -18.43
N GLY A 23 -2.89 -19.96 -17.17
CA GLY A 23 -3.10 -20.96 -16.13
C GLY A 23 -2.19 -20.78 -14.92
N VAL A 24 -2.11 -19.57 -14.36
CA VAL A 24 -1.65 -19.42 -12.99
C VAL A 24 -2.84 -19.05 -12.12
N GLU A 25 -3.07 -19.89 -11.13
CA GLU A 25 -4.17 -19.79 -10.18
C GLU A 25 -4.03 -18.48 -9.38
N VAL A 26 -5.11 -17.71 -9.39
CA VAL A 26 -5.29 -16.55 -8.51
C VAL A 26 -5.96 -17.08 -7.26
N ILE A 27 -5.39 -16.77 -6.10
CA ILE A 27 -5.98 -17.17 -4.83
C ILE A 27 -6.97 -16.07 -4.43
N GLU A 28 -8.25 -16.42 -4.40
CA GLU A 28 -9.32 -15.53 -3.94
C GLU A 28 -9.44 -15.58 -2.41
N SER A 29 -9.57 -14.41 -1.80
CA SER A 29 -9.86 -14.27 -0.37
C SER A 29 -11.35 -13.96 -0.21
N PRO A 30 -12.10 -14.73 0.60
CA PRO A 30 -13.51 -14.42 0.89
C PRO A 30 -13.66 -13.02 1.49
N SER A 31 -14.82 -12.39 1.28
CA SER A 31 -15.12 -11.12 1.93
C SER A 31 -15.22 -11.28 3.45
N GLY A 32 -14.56 -10.38 4.18
CA GLY A 32 -14.48 -10.38 5.65
C GLY A 32 -13.22 -11.06 6.19
N GLY A 33 -12.67 -10.48 7.26
CA GLY A 33 -11.51 -11.06 7.95
C GLY A 33 -11.89 -12.23 8.87
N ARG A 34 -10.92 -13.11 9.14
CA ARG A 34 -11.03 -14.15 10.14
C ARG A 34 -10.12 -13.78 11.30
N ARG A 35 -10.68 -13.19 12.36
CA ARG A 35 -9.92 -12.99 13.60
C ARG A 35 -9.59 -14.35 14.21
N ASN A 36 -8.36 -14.50 14.68
CA ASN A 36 -8.00 -15.67 15.48
C ASN A 36 -8.48 -15.46 16.92
N ASP A 37 -9.52 -16.21 17.32
CA ASP A 37 -10.07 -16.20 18.68
C ASP A 37 -9.00 -16.45 19.76
N ALA A 38 -7.90 -17.16 19.42
CA ALA A 38 -6.84 -17.49 20.35
C ALA A 38 -5.88 -16.33 20.66
N LEU A 39 -5.78 -15.29 19.82
CA LEU A 39 -4.81 -14.20 20.03
C LEU A 39 -5.40 -12.90 20.57
N GLY A 40 -6.72 -12.83 20.70
CA GLY A 40 -7.39 -11.77 21.44
C GLY A 40 -7.38 -10.39 20.76
N GLU A 41 -7.71 -9.38 21.55
CA GLU A 41 -7.89 -8.00 21.11
C GLU A 41 -6.58 -7.22 20.91
N SER A 42 -6.65 -6.07 20.24
CA SER A 42 -5.54 -5.10 20.24
C SER A 42 -5.19 -4.76 21.69
N ASP A 43 -3.89 -4.61 21.99
CA ASP A 43 -3.48 -4.16 23.31
C ASP A 43 -3.80 -2.67 23.46
N SER A 44 -4.71 -2.34 24.38
CA SER A 44 -5.14 -0.95 24.61
C SER A 44 -4.01 0.01 25.03
N SER A 45 -2.87 -0.52 25.49
CA SER A 45 -1.70 0.26 25.84
C SER A 45 -0.81 0.63 24.64
N TRP A 46 -0.99 -0.02 23.48
CA TRP A 46 -0.21 0.29 22.29
C TRP A 46 -0.50 1.69 21.78
N HIS A 47 0.46 2.25 21.05
CA HIS A 47 0.28 3.47 20.30
C HIS A 47 -0.94 3.36 19.35
N PRO A 48 -1.77 4.41 19.19
CA PRO A 48 -3.00 4.34 18.38
C PRO A 48 -2.78 3.85 16.94
N ILE A 49 -1.68 4.26 16.29
CA ILE A 49 -1.31 3.77 14.95
C ILE A 49 -1.05 2.25 14.94
N ALA A 50 -0.43 1.70 15.98
CA ALA A 50 -0.17 0.28 16.11
C ALA A 50 -1.48 -0.51 16.34
N GLN A 51 -2.37 0.02 17.18
CA GLN A 51 -3.73 -0.54 17.36
C GLN A 51 -4.48 -0.56 16.04
N GLN A 52 -4.53 0.58 15.34
CA GLN A 52 -5.18 0.72 14.04
C GLN A 52 -4.63 -0.28 13.01
N LEU A 53 -3.31 -0.48 12.98
CA LEU A 53 -2.68 -1.42 12.07
C LEU A 53 -3.08 -2.88 12.38
N TYR A 54 -3.08 -3.28 13.65
CA TYR A 54 -3.51 -4.62 14.05
C TYR A 54 -4.99 -4.88 13.75
N GLU A 55 -5.85 -3.91 14.07
CA GLU A 55 -7.29 -3.98 13.80
C GLU A 55 -7.58 -4.04 12.31
N ALA A 56 -6.81 -3.30 11.50
CA ALA A 56 -6.92 -3.36 10.05
C ALA A 56 -6.68 -4.79 9.52
N TYR A 57 -5.69 -5.53 10.05
CA TYR A 57 -5.51 -6.93 9.67
C TYR A 57 -6.68 -7.81 10.13
N ALA A 58 -7.14 -7.66 11.37
CA ALA A 58 -8.27 -8.42 11.92
C ALA A 58 -9.55 -8.27 11.10
N ALA A 59 -9.80 -7.09 10.55
CA ALA A 59 -10.94 -6.83 9.67
C ALA A 59 -10.69 -7.21 8.21
N SER A 60 -9.44 -7.47 7.80
CA SER A 60 -9.06 -7.59 6.40
C SER A 60 -9.33 -8.98 5.81
N PRO A 61 -9.79 -9.10 4.56
CA PRO A 61 -9.99 -10.38 3.89
C PRO A 61 -8.74 -11.27 3.84
N GLN A 62 -7.54 -10.69 3.70
CA GLN A 62 -6.31 -11.49 3.62
C GLN A 62 -6.01 -12.28 4.91
N SER A 63 -6.57 -11.86 6.05
CA SER A 63 -6.45 -12.61 7.30
C SER A 63 -7.11 -13.99 7.25
N TYR A 64 -7.97 -14.25 6.26
CA TYR A 64 -8.50 -15.58 5.97
C TYR A 64 -7.39 -16.63 5.79
N HIS A 65 -6.23 -16.23 5.25
CA HIS A 65 -5.09 -17.11 5.02
C HIS A 65 -4.15 -17.24 6.23
N PHE A 66 -4.41 -16.54 7.34
CA PHE A 66 -3.51 -16.53 8.49
C PHE A 66 -3.80 -17.71 9.42
N GLU A 67 -2.74 -18.43 9.75
CA GLU A 67 -2.72 -19.46 10.78
C GLU A 67 -2.36 -18.86 12.16
N PRO A 68 -2.54 -19.62 13.26
CA PRO A 68 -2.20 -19.12 14.60
C PRO A 68 -0.76 -18.62 14.75
N SER A 69 0.19 -19.22 14.02
CA SER A 69 1.59 -18.76 14.00
C SER A 69 1.76 -17.41 13.31
N ASP A 70 1.02 -17.14 12.23
CA ASP A 70 1.08 -15.87 11.51
C ASP A 70 0.54 -14.76 12.39
N TRP A 71 -0.58 -15.01 13.06
CA TRP A 71 -1.15 -14.11 14.04
C TRP A 71 -0.16 -13.79 15.18
N ALA A 72 0.59 -14.79 15.67
CA ALA A 72 1.55 -14.60 16.76
C ALA A 72 2.74 -13.75 16.30
N GLN A 73 3.23 -14.02 15.09
CA GLN A 73 4.29 -13.24 14.46
C GLN A 73 3.82 -11.79 14.18
N LEU A 74 2.59 -11.60 13.70
CA LEU A 74 2.01 -10.28 13.49
C LEU A 74 1.95 -9.49 14.79
N ARG A 75 1.50 -10.11 15.90
CA ARG A 75 1.47 -9.45 17.22
C ARG A 75 2.86 -8.98 17.66
N TYR A 76 3.90 -9.78 17.41
CA TYR A 76 5.29 -9.37 17.65
C TYR A 76 5.68 -8.15 16.79
N VAL A 77 5.38 -8.18 15.49
CA VAL A 77 5.67 -7.07 14.57
C VAL A 77 4.94 -5.79 15.00
N ILE A 78 3.65 -5.86 15.36
CA ILE A 78 2.90 -4.71 15.86
C ILE A 78 3.46 -4.20 17.19
N THR A 79 3.90 -5.08 18.09
CA THR A 79 4.57 -4.66 19.33
C THR A 79 5.87 -3.90 19.02
N ALA A 80 6.62 -4.29 17.99
CA ALA A 80 7.79 -3.55 17.54
C ALA A 80 7.44 -2.21 16.86
N VAL A 81 6.30 -2.13 16.17
CA VAL A 81 5.75 -0.85 15.67
C VAL A 81 5.42 0.06 16.85
N ASP A 82 4.66 -0.42 17.84
CA ASP A 82 4.32 0.31 19.05
C ASP A 82 5.58 0.86 19.76
N ALA A 83 6.56 0.00 20.04
CA ALA A 83 7.82 0.38 20.67
C ALA A 83 8.58 1.46 19.88
N GLY A 84 8.49 1.44 18.55
CA GLY A 84 9.07 2.47 17.68
C GLY A 84 8.29 3.80 17.70
N LEU A 85 7.04 3.80 18.14
CA LEU A 85 6.14 4.95 18.14
C LEU A 85 5.95 5.59 19.51
N THR A 86 6.24 4.88 20.62
CA THR A 86 5.87 5.24 22.00
C THR A 86 6.19 6.69 22.40
N ARG A 87 7.25 7.30 21.87
CA ARG A 87 7.50 8.74 22.04
C ARG A 87 7.43 9.42 20.67
N GLN A 88 6.56 10.43 20.52
CA GLN A 88 6.40 11.17 19.26
C GLN A 88 7.68 11.89 18.80
N GLU A 89 8.46 12.40 19.75
CA GLU A 89 9.74 13.07 19.48
C GLU A 89 10.87 12.11 19.08
N ASP A 90 10.69 10.82 19.34
CA ASP A 90 11.74 9.84 19.07
C ASP A 90 11.84 9.54 17.58
N ARG A 91 13.07 9.56 17.09
CA ARG A 91 13.38 9.09 15.74
C ARG A 91 13.20 7.59 15.70
N ILE A 92 12.46 7.12 14.69
CA ILE A 92 12.51 5.71 14.31
C ILE A 92 13.88 5.47 13.63
N ALA A 93 14.66 4.55 14.17
CA ALA A 93 15.94 4.17 13.57
C ALA A 93 15.70 3.59 12.16
N ALA A 94 16.52 4.00 11.19
CA ALA A 94 16.29 3.65 9.78
C ALA A 94 16.32 2.13 9.52
N ASP A 95 17.22 1.41 10.18
CA ASP A 95 17.31 -0.04 10.04
C ASP A 95 16.07 -0.74 10.66
N THR A 96 15.52 -0.20 11.76
CA THR A 96 14.24 -0.65 12.33
C THR A 96 13.07 -0.38 11.40
N ALA A 97 12.97 0.83 10.83
CA ALA A 97 11.92 1.16 9.86
C ALA A 97 11.95 0.20 8.66
N HIS A 98 13.13 -0.08 8.13
CA HIS A 98 13.30 -1.01 7.02
C HIS A 98 12.86 -2.44 7.39
N ALA A 99 13.24 -2.92 8.57
CA ALA A 99 12.85 -4.25 9.06
C ALA A 99 11.33 -4.34 9.27
N LEU A 100 10.70 -3.31 9.83
CA LEU A 100 9.25 -3.26 10.01
C LEU A 100 8.51 -3.27 8.68
N ILE A 101 8.93 -2.45 7.71
CA ILE A 101 8.34 -2.43 6.36
C ILE A 101 8.45 -3.81 5.72
N GLN A 102 9.63 -4.44 5.81
CA GLN A 102 9.84 -5.78 5.25
C GLN A 102 8.94 -6.82 5.93
N ALA A 103 8.83 -6.80 7.25
CA ALA A 103 7.97 -7.74 7.98
C ALA A 103 6.49 -7.55 7.62
N LEU A 104 6.03 -6.30 7.46
CA LEU A 104 4.65 -6.02 7.06
C LEU A 104 4.39 -6.46 5.61
N GLU A 105 5.37 -6.45 4.70
CA GLU A 105 5.18 -7.02 3.37
C GLU A 105 4.77 -8.50 3.44
N ASP A 106 5.34 -9.28 4.36
CA ASP A 106 5.04 -10.72 4.49
C ASP A 106 3.58 -10.99 4.89
N PHE A 107 2.86 -9.99 5.43
CA PHE A 107 1.45 -10.06 5.81
C PHE A 107 0.48 -9.50 4.76
N LEU A 108 0.91 -9.35 3.50
CA LEU A 108 0.03 -8.94 2.38
C LEU A 108 -0.61 -7.55 2.59
N THR A 109 0.10 -6.70 3.32
CA THR A 109 -0.41 -5.41 3.83
C THR A 109 -0.92 -4.49 2.75
N THR A 110 -0.16 -4.41 1.65
CA THR A 110 -0.45 -3.48 0.57
C THR A 110 -0.87 -4.19 -0.71
N GLU A 111 -1.61 -3.45 -1.54
CA GLU A 111 -2.07 -3.88 -2.84
C GLU A 111 -0.93 -4.27 -3.77
N ALA A 112 0.21 -3.57 -3.67
CA ALA A 112 1.40 -3.95 -4.43
C ALA A 112 1.86 -5.37 -4.09
N VAL A 113 1.86 -5.73 -2.80
CA VAL A 113 2.28 -7.07 -2.35
C VAL A 113 1.26 -8.11 -2.81
N ARG A 114 -0.03 -7.88 -2.54
CA ARG A 114 -1.10 -8.81 -2.94
C ARG A 114 -1.07 -9.12 -4.42
N ARG A 115 -0.89 -8.11 -5.28
CA ARG A 115 -0.72 -8.29 -6.73
C ARG A 115 0.52 -9.10 -7.10
N ARG A 116 1.66 -8.84 -6.45
CA ARG A 116 2.92 -9.58 -6.72
C ARG A 116 2.79 -11.07 -6.41
N VAL A 117 2.04 -11.41 -5.36
CA VAL A 117 1.78 -12.80 -4.96
C VAL A 117 0.47 -13.36 -5.51
N ARG A 118 -0.26 -12.58 -6.34
CA ARG A 118 -1.49 -12.98 -7.04
C ARG A 118 -2.62 -13.39 -6.10
N ILE A 119 -2.72 -12.69 -4.98
CA ILE A 119 -3.86 -12.78 -4.09
C ILE A 119 -4.85 -11.71 -4.50
N ALA A 120 -6.04 -12.13 -4.90
CA ALA A 120 -7.16 -11.25 -5.15
C ALA A 120 -7.95 -11.07 -3.85
N VAL A 121 -8.26 -9.82 -3.55
CA VAL A 121 -9.12 -9.45 -2.44
C VAL A 121 -10.22 -8.57 -3.00
N GLU A 122 -11.47 -8.93 -2.70
CA GLU A 122 -12.61 -8.08 -3.05
C GLU A 122 -12.47 -6.72 -2.34
N PRO A 123 -12.63 -5.59 -3.04
CA PRO A 123 -12.67 -4.29 -2.42
C PRO A 123 -13.76 -4.23 -1.35
N GLY A 124 -13.36 -4.02 -0.10
CA GLY A 124 -14.28 -3.77 1.01
C GLY A 124 -14.50 -2.26 1.22
N PRO A 125 -15.51 -1.87 2.01
CA PRO A 125 -15.62 -0.49 2.46
C PRO A 125 -14.36 -0.11 3.23
N THR A 126 -13.75 1.01 2.85
CA THR A 126 -12.56 1.55 3.52
C THR A 126 -12.87 2.86 4.21
N THR A 127 -12.26 3.08 5.37
CA THR A 127 -12.36 4.33 6.11
C THR A 127 -11.00 4.99 6.19
N TRP A 128 -10.91 6.22 5.68
CA TRP A 128 -9.73 7.05 5.79
C TRP A 128 -9.81 7.87 7.08
N PRO A 129 -8.84 7.75 8.01
CA PRO A 129 -8.78 8.65 9.14
C PRO A 129 -8.39 10.06 8.68
N GLU A 130 -8.71 11.05 9.50
CA GLU A 130 -8.16 12.40 9.31
C GLU A 130 -6.63 12.38 9.51
N PRO A 131 -5.87 13.17 8.75
CA PRO A 131 -4.46 13.36 9.01
C PRO A 131 -4.22 13.88 10.43
N GLN A 132 -3.10 13.49 11.04
CA GLN A 132 -2.76 14.02 12.37
C GLN A 132 -2.41 15.50 12.28
N ASP A 133 -2.96 16.32 13.19
CA ASP A 133 -2.76 17.78 13.19
C ASP A 133 -1.29 18.19 13.34
N TYR A 134 -0.48 17.34 13.99
CA TYR A 134 0.94 17.60 14.21
C TYR A 134 1.83 17.16 13.03
N TRP A 135 1.28 16.47 12.02
CA TRP A 135 2.08 16.00 10.91
C TRP A 135 2.70 17.15 10.10
N HIS A 136 3.87 16.85 9.54
CA HIS A 136 4.54 17.81 8.67
C HIS A 136 3.65 18.03 7.43
N PRO A 137 3.49 19.26 6.90
CA PRO A 137 2.58 19.55 5.79
C PRO A 137 2.76 18.66 4.55
N VAL A 138 4.02 18.27 4.25
CA VAL A 138 4.34 17.31 3.17
C VAL A 138 3.80 15.90 3.47
N ALA A 139 3.87 15.42 4.70
CA ALA A 139 3.31 14.12 5.08
C ALA A 139 1.77 14.13 5.01
N THR A 140 1.14 15.21 5.49
CA THR A 140 -0.31 15.44 5.35
C THR A 140 -0.72 15.45 3.88
N THR A 141 -0.05 16.26 3.06
CA THR A 141 -0.34 16.35 1.62
C THR A 141 -0.17 15.00 0.93
N TRP A 142 0.90 14.27 1.26
CA TRP A 142 1.15 12.94 0.72
C TRP A 142 0.03 11.96 1.10
N PHE A 143 -0.34 11.89 2.38
CA PHE A 143 -1.38 10.98 2.86
C PHE A 143 -2.74 11.30 2.22
N THR A 144 -3.16 12.57 2.23
CA THR A 144 -4.41 13.02 1.59
C THR A 144 -4.41 12.83 0.07
N SER A 145 -3.24 12.81 -0.58
CA SER A 145 -3.16 12.53 -2.02
C SER A 145 -3.49 11.08 -2.35
N LEU A 146 -3.21 10.14 -1.45
CA LEU A 146 -3.50 8.73 -1.66
C LEU A 146 -5.00 8.49 -1.82
N SER A 147 -5.83 9.04 -0.93
CA SER A 147 -7.28 8.85 -0.97
C SER A 147 -7.92 9.37 -2.26
N LYS A 148 -7.35 10.42 -2.85
CA LYS A 148 -7.80 11.03 -4.11
C LYS A 148 -7.28 10.34 -5.37
N SER A 149 -6.31 9.45 -5.24
CA SER A 149 -5.65 8.85 -6.40
C SER A 149 -6.35 7.56 -6.84
N GLY A 150 -6.44 7.29 -8.14
CA GLY A 150 -7.18 6.13 -8.66
C GLY A 150 -6.75 4.76 -8.15
N GLN A 151 -5.52 4.61 -7.60
CA GLN A 151 -5.13 3.35 -6.96
C GLN A 151 -5.86 3.07 -5.63
N SER A 152 -6.40 4.08 -4.96
CA SER A 152 -7.08 3.91 -3.66
C SER A 152 -8.34 3.06 -3.77
N THR A 153 -8.95 2.97 -4.95
CA THR A 153 -10.08 2.09 -5.26
C THR A 153 -9.79 0.61 -4.94
N TYR A 154 -8.51 0.22 -4.93
CA TYR A 154 -8.08 -1.16 -4.67
C TYR A 154 -7.49 -1.35 -3.26
N TYR A 155 -7.44 -0.29 -2.47
CA TYR A 155 -6.90 -0.38 -1.11
C TYR A 155 -7.85 -1.13 -0.20
N GLN A 156 -7.26 -1.90 0.70
CA GLN A 156 -7.92 -2.46 1.87
C GLN A 156 -7.63 -1.57 3.09
N GLN A 157 -8.31 -1.81 4.20
CA GLN A 157 -8.05 -1.06 5.43
C GLN A 157 -6.59 -1.19 5.90
N THR A 158 -5.91 -2.30 5.57
CA THR A 158 -4.48 -2.50 5.85
C THR A 158 -3.57 -1.58 5.06
N ASP A 159 -3.90 -1.26 3.80
CA ASP A 159 -3.16 -0.29 3.01
C ASP A 159 -3.24 1.10 3.64
N ILE A 160 -4.43 1.47 4.12
CA ILE A 160 -4.68 2.77 4.73
C ILE A 160 -3.97 2.86 6.08
N ALA A 161 -4.06 1.83 6.93
CA ALA A 161 -3.34 1.80 8.20
C ALA A 161 -1.82 1.82 8.00
N PHE A 162 -1.31 1.12 6.97
CA PHE A 162 0.08 1.20 6.58
C PHE A 162 0.45 2.61 6.10
N ALA A 163 -0.41 3.27 5.32
CA ALA A 163 -0.20 4.66 4.91
C ALA A 163 -0.14 5.63 6.10
N VAL A 164 -0.95 5.43 7.14
CA VAL A 164 -0.87 6.21 8.40
C VAL A 164 0.49 6.01 9.06
N LEU A 165 0.98 4.78 9.17
CA LEU A 165 2.32 4.48 9.70
C LEU A 165 3.42 5.16 8.87
N VAL A 166 3.32 5.12 7.55
CA VAL A 166 4.29 5.76 6.65
C VAL A 166 4.25 7.28 6.77
N ALA A 167 3.06 7.89 6.91
CA ALA A 167 2.93 9.32 7.13
C ALA A 167 3.58 9.77 8.46
N GLU A 168 3.43 8.97 9.51
CA GLU A 168 4.12 9.18 10.79
C GLU A 168 5.64 9.06 10.65
N MET A 169 6.13 8.03 9.94
CA MET A 169 7.56 7.87 9.61
C MET A 169 8.09 9.06 8.79
N MET A 170 7.31 9.56 7.83
CA MET A 170 7.63 10.74 7.03
C MET A 170 7.71 12.00 7.89
N HIS A 171 6.72 12.23 8.76
CA HIS A 171 6.72 13.36 9.70
C HIS A 171 7.99 13.34 10.55
N ARG A 172 8.28 12.25 11.26
CA ARG A 172 9.47 12.13 12.12
C ARG A 172 10.77 12.29 11.33
N HIS A 173 10.83 11.76 10.10
CA HIS A 173 11.99 11.92 9.24
C HIS A 173 12.19 13.40 8.85
N LEU A 174 11.14 14.08 8.41
CA LEU A 174 11.19 15.49 7.98
C LEU A 174 11.49 16.44 9.15
N MET A 175 10.96 16.16 10.34
CA MET A 175 11.27 16.91 11.56
C MET A 175 12.74 16.79 11.99
N ALA A 176 13.48 15.79 11.50
CA ALA A 176 14.93 15.71 11.74
C ALA A 176 15.73 16.82 11.03
N GLY A 177 15.15 17.50 10.03
CA GLY A 177 15.74 18.62 9.31
C GLY A 177 17.13 18.28 8.74
N ARG A 178 18.15 19.06 9.10
CA ARG A 178 19.54 18.84 8.66
C ARG A 178 20.12 17.46 9.02
N ASN A 179 19.50 16.74 9.94
CA ASN A 179 19.92 15.41 10.38
C ASN A 179 19.13 14.27 9.71
N MET A 180 18.40 14.56 8.63
CA MET A 180 17.72 13.55 7.82
C MET A 180 18.71 12.53 7.27
N GLY A 181 18.59 11.28 7.72
CA GLY A 181 19.44 10.19 7.25
C GLY A 181 18.94 9.59 5.93
N GLY A 182 19.82 9.43 4.94
CA GLY A 182 19.48 8.84 3.64
C GLY A 182 18.93 7.41 3.71
N LYS A 183 19.34 6.61 4.70
CA LYS A 183 18.76 5.27 4.93
C LYS A 183 17.26 5.33 5.26
N MET A 184 16.83 6.31 6.06
CA MET A 184 15.42 6.50 6.40
C MET A 184 14.63 6.94 5.17
N LEU A 185 15.21 7.83 4.34
CA LEU A 185 14.62 8.22 3.07
C LEU A 185 14.41 7.01 2.13
N LEU A 186 15.37 6.08 2.06
CA LEU A 186 15.23 4.84 1.31
C LEU A 186 14.11 3.95 1.86
N ALA A 187 13.98 3.82 3.18
CA ALA A 187 12.90 3.05 3.81
C ALA A 187 11.52 3.66 3.50
N VAL A 188 11.37 4.97 3.69
CA VAL A 188 10.12 5.70 3.39
C VAL A 188 9.77 5.60 1.91
N THR A 189 10.71 5.82 0.99
CA THR A 189 10.44 5.74 -0.45
C THR A 189 10.09 4.32 -0.91
N LYS A 190 10.67 3.28 -0.30
CA LYS A 190 10.24 1.89 -0.49
C LYS A 190 8.78 1.71 -0.06
N ALA A 191 8.40 2.20 1.12
CA ALA A 191 7.02 2.12 1.61
C ALA A 191 6.03 2.86 0.69
N CYS A 192 6.40 4.06 0.20
CA CYS A 192 5.62 4.78 -0.80
C CYS A 192 5.41 3.97 -2.09
N ALA A 193 6.43 3.24 -2.54
CA ALA A 193 6.32 2.38 -3.72
C ALA A 193 5.41 1.16 -3.48
N LEU A 194 5.36 0.62 -2.25
CA LEU A 194 4.41 -0.44 -1.86
C LEU A 194 2.97 0.06 -1.86
N LEU A 195 2.75 1.36 -1.67
CA LEU A 195 1.46 2.03 -1.84
C LEU A 195 1.21 2.50 -3.27
N LEU A 196 2.01 2.10 -4.27
CA LEU A 196 1.72 2.36 -5.68
C LEU A 196 1.65 3.86 -6.04
N THR A 197 2.34 4.71 -5.26
CA THR A 197 2.32 6.18 -5.42
C THR A 197 2.92 6.66 -6.73
N THR A 198 3.79 5.87 -7.37
CA THR A 198 4.42 6.22 -8.65
C THR A 198 3.93 5.33 -9.79
N GLU A 199 4.02 5.85 -11.03
CA GLU A 199 3.71 5.09 -12.23
C GLU A 199 4.61 3.87 -12.40
N ALA A 200 5.89 4.00 -12.03
CA ALA A 200 6.82 2.87 -12.03
C ALA A 200 6.36 1.77 -11.07
N SER A 201 5.96 2.12 -9.83
CA SER A 201 5.45 1.13 -8.87
C SER A 201 4.17 0.44 -9.34
N ARG A 202 3.25 1.16 -9.99
CA ARG A 202 2.03 0.58 -10.58
C ARG A 202 2.34 -0.43 -11.68
N ARG A 203 3.23 -0.08 -12.61
CA ARG A 203 3.66 -1.00 -13.67
C ARG A 203 4.34 -2.25 -13.15
N VAL A 204 5.17 -2.11 -12.11
CA VAL A 204 5.82 -3.25 -11.45
C VAL A 204 4.76 -4.18 -10.82
N ALA A 205 3.72 -3.60 -10.21
CA ALA A 205 2.59 -4.35 -9.66
C ALA A 205 1.55 -4.79 -10.71
N GLN A 206 1.80 -4.55 -12.00
CA GLN A 206 0.86 -4.86 -13.09
C GLN A 206 -0.52 -4.21 -12.87
N MET A 207 -0.51 -3.00 -12.33
CA MET A 207 -1.69 -2.17 -12.16
C MET A 207 -1.78 -1.18 -13.30
N GLU A 208 -2.91 -1.20 -14.00
CA GLU A 208 -3.29 -0.19 -14.98
C GLU A 208 -4.38 0.69 -14.38
N LEU A 209 -4.16 2.01 -14.39
CA LEU A 209 -5.19 2.98 -14.05
C LEU A 209 -5.81 3.45 -15.35
N ALA A 210 -7.13 3.33 -15.47
CA ALA A 210 -7.87 4.00 -16.53
C ALA A 210 -7.66 5.50 -16.35
N LYS A 211 -7.14 6.16 -17.40
CA LYS A 211 -7.17 7.62 -17.47
C LYS A 211 -8.55 7.96 -17.99
N VAL A 212 -9.33 8.70 -17.21
CA VAL A 212 -10.50 9.38 -17.77
C VAL A 212 -9.91 10.44 -18.70
N GLU A 213 -10.12 10.30 -20.01
CA GLU A 213 -9.84 11.39 -20.94
C GLU A 213 -10.89 12.48 -20.70
N ASP A 214 -10.50 13.77 -20.65
CA ASP A 214 -11.43 14.88 -20.37
C ASP A 214 -12.68 14.85 -21.28
N ASN A 215 -12.54 14.30 -22.48
CA ASN A 215 -13.62 14.14 -23.45
C ASN A 215 -14.74 13.21 -22.97
N ASP A 216 -14.44 12.17 -22.18
CA ASP A 216 -15.45 11.19 -21.72
C ASP A 216 -16.44 11.82 -20.73
N MET A 217 -15.99 12.79 -19.93
CA MET A 217 -16.86 13.56 -19.04
C MET A 217 -17.74 14.55 -19.81
N GLU A 218 -17.18 15.25 -20.80
CA GLU A 218 -17.96 16.15 -21.66
C GLU A 218 -19.01 15.40 -22.49
N ASP A 219 -18.66 14.21 -22.99
CA ASP A 219 -19.59 13.34 -23.74
C ASP A 219 -20.70 12.78 -22.85
N ALA A 220 -20.37 12.36 -21.62
CA ALA A 220 -21.36 11.90 -20.64
C ALA A 220 -22.32 13.03 -20.21
N ILE A 221 -21.80 14.24 -19.97
CA ILE A 221 -22.61 15.43 -19.68
C ILE A 221 -23.48 15.79 -20.88
N SER A 222 -22.93 15.74 -22.08
CA SER A 222 -23.67 16.03 -23.32
C SER A 222 -24.74 14.98 -23.64
N ALA A 223 -24.51 13.72 -23.26
CA ALA A 223 -25.52 12.66 -23.35
C ALA A 223 -26.66 12.89 -22.34
N LEU A 224 -26.34 13.22 -21.09
CA LEU A 224 -27.32 13.52 -20.05
C LEU A 224 -28.19 14.74 -20.39
N MET A 225 -27.58 15.78 -20.96
CA MET A 225 -28.28 17.00 -21.41
C MET A 225 -29.21 16.73 -22.60
N ARG A 226 -28.84 15.81 -23.50
CA ARG A 226 -29.71 15.38 -24.61
C ARG A 226 -30.92 14.60 -24.10
N GLU A 227 -30.71 13.67 -23.17
CA GLU A 227 -31.78 12.90 -22.53
C GLU A 227 -32.78 13.82 -21.80
N TYR A 228 -32.28 14.83 -21.07
CA TYR A 228 -33.14 15.82 -20.43
C TYR A 228 -33.90 16.69 -21.44
N ALA A 229 -33.27 17.08 -22.55
CA ALA A 229 -33.92 17.86 -23.60
C ALA A 229 -35.01 17.08 -24.35
N GLU A 230 -34.88 15.75 -24.46
CA GLU A 230 -35.88 14.85 -25.04
C GLU A 230 -37.05 14.60 -24.07
N ALA A 231 -36.78 14.50 -22.77
CA ALA A 231 -37.81 14.31 -21.74
C ALA A 231 -38.70 15.54 -21.48
N VAL A 232 -38.26 16.73 -21.91
CA VAL A 232 -38.98 18.02 -21.75
C VAL A 232 -39.78 18.41 -23.01
N ARG A 233 -39.75 17.60 -24.07
CA ARG A 233 -40.63 17.74 -25.25
C ARG A 233 -41.90 16.91 -25.13
#